data_AF-A0A8T4VWZ4-F1
#
_entry.id   AF-A0A8T4VWZ4-F1
#
_cell.length_a   1.000
_cell.length_b   1.000
_cell.length_c   1.000
_cell.angle_alpha   90.00
_cell.angle_beta   90.00
_cell.angle_gamma   90.00
#
_symmetry.space_group_name_H-M   'P 1'
#
loop_
_entity.id
_entity.type
_entity.pdbx_description
1 polymer ?
#
loop_
_entity_poly.entity_id
_entity_poly.type
_entity_poly.pdbx_seq_one_letter_code
_entity_poly.pdbx_strand_id
1 'polypeptide(L)' 'MAPSEDVPDITITCEACGTDTTVPFPDVEDTIEAHNERQHDGEPVAEIDPAVKSRLQDLLAEEMGLFD' A
#
# COMPACT_ATOMS: atom_id res chain seq x y z
N MET A 1 13.97 -8.05 18.66
CA MET A 1 13.48 -7.66 17.32
C MET A 1 12.16 -8.37 17.16
N ALA A 2 11.05 -7.64 17.26
CA ALA A 2 9.73 -8.20 17.00
C ALA A 2 9.68 -8.58 15.52
N PRO A 3 9.09 -9.72 15.16
CA PRO A 3 9.00 -10.11 13.77
C PRO A 3 8.13 -9.11 13.03
N SER A 4 8.64 -8.56 11.94
CA SER A 4 7.88 -7.84 10.92
C SER A 4 6.97 -8.79 10.12
N GLU A 5 6.47 -9.86 10.74
CA GLU A 5 5.79 -10.99 10.08
C GLU A 5 4.26 -10.79 9.98
N ASP A 6 3.72 -9.67 10.47
CA ASP A 6 2.28 -9.38 10.50
C ASP A 6 1.88 -8.08 9.77
N VAL A 7 2.83 -7.41 9.11
CA VAL A 7 2.51 -6.20 8.34
C VAL A 7 2.10 -6.61 6.93
N PRO A 8 0.89 -6.23 6.46
CA PRO A 8 0.43 -6.62 5.15
C PRO A 8 1.26 -5.94 4.07
N ASP A 9 1.62 -6.71 3.04
CA ASP A 9 2.20 -6.16 1.82
C ASP A 9 1.10 -5.47 1.00
N ILE A 10 1.41 -4.27 0.53
CA ILE A 10 0.52 -3.41 -0.24
C ILE A 10 1.15 -3.15 -1.61
N THR A 11 0.36 -3.40 -2.65
CA THR A 11 0.71 -3.02 -4.01
C THR A 11 0.31 -1.57 -4.27
N ILE A 12 1.29 -0.78 -4.69
CA ILE A 12 1.16 0.59 -5.17
C ILE A 12 1.12 0.52 -6.69
N THR A 13 0.21 1.26 -7.31
CA THR A 13 0.10 1.35 -8.76
C THR A 13 0.14 2.80 -9.19
N CYS A 14 1.06 3.11 -10.09
CA CYS A 14 1.12 4.42 -10.74
C CYS A 14 0.52 4.32 -12.13
N GLU A 15 -0.68 4.86 -12.34
CA GLU A 15 -1.38 4.80 -13.63
C GLU A 15 -0.68 5.61 -14.74
N ALA A 16 0.07 6.66 -14.38
CA ALA A 16 0.80 7.47 -15.35
C ALA A 16 2.05 6.77 -15.91
N CYS A 17 2.73 5.97 -15.08
CA CYS A 17 3.90 5.20 -15.50
C CYS A 17 3.57 3.75 -15.90
N GLY A 18 2.43 3.23 -15.43
CA GLY A 18 2.09 1.80 -15.52
C GLY A 18 2.97 0.92 -14.62
N THR A 19 3.54 1.48 -13.54
CA THR A 19 4.42 0.74 -12.62
C THR A 19 3.61 0.16 -11.46
N ASP A 20 3.79 -1.13 -11.20
CA ASP A 20 3.36 -1.82 -9.99
C ASP A 20 4.55 -2.10 -9.06
N THR A 21 4.40 -1.74 -7.78
CA THR A 21 5.42 -1.94 -6.75
C THR A 21 4.75 -2.48 -5.50
N THR A 22 5.25 -3.58 -4.95
CA THR A 22 4.72 -4.16 -3.70
C THR A 22 5.70 -3.90 -2.56
N VAL A 23 5.22 -3.27 -1.48
CA VAL A 23 6.01 -2.90 -0.30
C VAL A 23 5.18 -3.12 0.98
N PRO A 24 5.81 -3.21 2.16
CA PRO A 24 5.08 -3.31 3.42
C PRO A 24 4.22 -2.06 3.66
N PHE A 25 3.02 -2.21 4.26
CA PHE A 25 2.14 -1.09 4.64
C PHE A 25 2.87 0.13 5.26
N PRO A 26 3.78 -0.01 6.24
CA PRO A 26 4.47 1.15 6.82
C PRO A 26 5.35 1.90 5.82
N ASP A 27 5.83 1.25 4.76
CA ASP A 27 6.72 1.84 3.76
C ASP A 27 5.97 2.38 2.54
N VAL A 28 4.64 2.25 2.50
CA VAL A 28 3.81 2.64 1.34
C VAL A 28 3.85 4.13 1.10
N GLU A 29 3.63 4.92 2.16
CA GLU A 29 3.57 6.39 2.07
C GLU A 29 4.91 6.95 1.59
N ASP A 30 6.01 6.53 2.23
CA ASP A 30 7.37 6.90 1.84
C ASP A 30 7.68 6.52 0.38
N THR A 31 7.24 5.33 -0.06
CA THR A 31 7.45 4.86 -1.43
C THR A 31 6.67 5.69 -2.44
N ILE A 32 5.41 6.03 -2.14
CA ILE A 32 4.57 6.87 -3.01
C ILE A 32 5.15 8.28 -3.12
N GLU A 33 5.51 8.90 -1.98
CA GLU A 33 6.08 10.24 -1.95
C GLU A 33 7.40 10.28 -2.74
N ALA A 34 8.32 9.36 -2.45
CA ALA A 34 9.60 9.29 -3.16
C ALA A 34 9.44 9.03 -4.67
N HIS A 35 8.44 8.23 -5.08
CA HIS A 35 8.13 8.02 -6.50
C HIS A 35 7.59 9.30 -7.14
N ASN A 36 6.60 9.94 -6.51
CA ASN A 36 5.97 11.16 -7.01
C ASN A 36 6.99 12.30 -7.12
N GLU A 37 7.83 12.50 -6.11
CA GLU A 37 8.90 13.52 -6.15
C GLU A 37 9.90 13.28 -7.29
N ARG A 38 10.24 12.02 -7.58
CA ARG A 38 11.28 11.69 -8.57
C ARG A 38 10.74 11.62 -10.00
N GLN A 39 9.51 11.15 -10.19
CA GLN A 39 8.94 10.82 -11.50
C GLN A 39 7.83 11.78 -11.95
N HIS A 40 7.21 12.50 -11.01
CA HIS A 40 6.05 13.36 -11.27
C HIS A 40 6.22 14.76 -10.68
N ASP A 41 7.45 15.21 -10.42
CA ASP A 41 7.75 16.52 -9.84
C ASP A 41 6.99 16.79 -8.51
N GLY A 42 6.67 15.74 -7.76
CA GLY A 42 5.92 15.80 -6.50
C GLY A 42 4.40 15.78 -6.65
N GLU A 43 3.88 15.63 -7.87
CA GLU A 43 2.44 15.55 -8.11
C GLU A 43 1.89 14.19 -7.64
N PRO A 44 0.74 14.14 -6.92
CA PRO A 44 0.21 12.93 -6.31
C PRO A 44 -0.43 12.01 -7.36
N VAL A 45 0.42 11.35 -8.14
CA VAL A 45 0.03 10.57 -9.32
C VAL A 45 0.08 9.07 -9.05
N ALA A 46 1.03 8.60 -8.23
CA ALA A 46 1.01 7.23 -7.71
C ALA A 46 0.10 7.13 -6.50
N GLU A 47 -0.76 6.11 -6.48
CA GLU A 47 -1.68 5.81 -5.38
C GLU A 47 -1.66 4.31 -5.05
N ILE A 48 -2.23 3.96 -3.89
CA ILE A 48 -2.41 2.55 -3.49
C ILE A 48 -3.39 1.88 -4.45
N ASP A 49 -3.06 0.68 -4.91
CA ASP A 49 -3.92 -0.05 -5.82
C ASP A 49 -5.30 -0.34 -5.17
N PRO A 50 -6.42 -0.02 -5.86
CA PRO A 50 -7.75 -0.18 -5.30
C PRO A 50 -8.13 -1.66 -5.07
N ALA A 51 -7.49 -2.63 -5.73
CA ALA A 51 -7.71 -4.05 -5.45
C ALA A 51 -7.07 -4.47 -4.11
N VAL A 52 -5.98 -3.82 -3.68
CA VAL A 52 -5.40 -4.00 -2.35
C VAL A 52 -6.36 -3.48 -1.27
N LYS A 53 -7.00 -2.33 -1.50
CA LYS A 53 -8.03 -1.80 -0.60
C LYS A 53 -9.20 -2.77 -0.40
N SER A 54 -9.54 -3.57 -1.41
CA SER A 54 -10.55 -4.62 -1.29
C SER A 54 -10.08 -5.77 -0.40
N ARG A 55 -8.85 -6.26 -0.59
CA ARG A 55 -8.27 -7.33 0.24
C ARG A 55 -8.03 -6.90 1.69
N LEU A 56 -7.65 -5.64 1.91
CA LEU A 56 -7.48 -5.09 3.26
C LEU A 56 -8.81 -5.05 4.01
N GLN A 57 -9.93 -4.77 3.34
CA GLN A 57 -11.25 -4.85 3.95
C GLN A 57 -11.64 -6.28 4.33
N ASP A 58 -11.29 -7.26 3.51
CA ASP A 58 -11.56 -8.67 3.81
C ASP A 58 -10.73 -9.15 5.02
N LEU A 59 -9.44 -8.76 5.11
CA LEU A 59 -8.57 -9.05 6.26
C LEU A 59 -9.03 -8.33 7.55
N LEU A 60 -9.38 -7.04 7.47
CA LEU A 60 -9.90 -6.27 8.60
C LEU A 60 -11.27 -6.79 9.08
N ALA A 61 -12.09 -7.32 8.18
CA ALA A 61 -13.37 -7.95 8.53
C ALA A 61 -13.16 -9.26 9.30
N GLU A 62 -12.11 -10.02 8.99
CA GLU A 62 -11.78 -11.26 9.68
C GLU A 62 -11.25 -10.98 11.11
N GLU A 63 -10.56 -9.86 11.33
CA GLU A 63 -10.09 -9.45 12.67
C GLU A 63 -11.18 -8.77 13.53
N MET A 64 -12.10 -8.00 12.94
CA MET A 64 -13.27 -7.46 13.66
C MET A 64 -14.38 -8.49 13.94
N GLY A 65 -14.28 -9.70 13.37
CA GLY A 65 -15.14 -10.85 13.70
C GLY A 65 -14.71 -11.61 14.95
N LEU A 66 -13.57 -11.25 15.58
CA LEU A 66 -13.01 -11.93 16.75
C LEU A 66 -13.30 -11.18 18.08
N PHE A 67 -14.45 -10.53 18.19
CA PHE A 67 -14.99 -10.06 19.46
C PHE A 67 -16.40 -10.60 19.66
N ASP A 68 -16.49 -11.86 20.09
CA ASP A 68 -17.62 -12.35 20.90
C ASP A 68 -17.25 -12.22 22.39
#